data_AF-A0A9W9I0S0-F1
#
_entry.id   AF-A0A9W9I0S0-F1
#
_cell.length_a   1.000
_cell.length_b   1.000
_cell.length_c   1.000
_cell.angle_alpha   90.00
_cell.angle_beta   90.00
_cell.angle_gamma   90.00
#
_symmetry.space_group_name_H-M   'P 1'
#
loop_
_entity.id
_entity.type
_entity.pdbx_description
1 polymer ?
#
loop_
_entity_poly.entity_id
_entity_poly.type
_entity_poly.pdbx_seq_one_letter_code
_entity_poly.pdbx_strand_id
1 'polypeptide(L)'
;MASTTSSQSYQPSKKKLIRQKQCRRKTNLMKKAYEYSKMCDADVCVGIRLRETGQVYILSSDDSGFWAFLNSQLDSHYPAPKLITDQDMEKTKDGAKQSLTQDKLDPTDDHVLE
;
A
#
# COMPACT_ATOMS: atom_id res chain seq x y z
N MET A 1 43.54 17.46 2.07
CA MET A 1 42.47 17.95 1.16
C MET A 1 41.19 17.23 1.55
N ALA A 2 40.32 17.85 2.36
CA ALA A 2 39.06 17.23 2.78
C ALA A 2 37.95 17.65 1.79
N SER A 3 37.44 16.69 1.02
CA SER A 3 36.31 16.92 0.10
C SER A 3 35.01 16.82 0.89
N THR A 4 34.36 17.96 1.14
CA THR A 4 33.02 18.03 1.70
C THR A 4 31.99 17.64 0.65
N THR A 5 31.34 16.49 0.84
CA THR A 5 30.17 16.10 0.04
C THR A 5 28.99 16.99 0.42
N SER A 6 28.57 17.83 -0.52
CA SER A 6 27.36 18.65 -0.42
C SER A 6 26.12 17.76 -0.39
N SER A 7 25.56 17.54 0.80
CA SER A 7 24.26 16.90 0.99
C SER A 7 23.16 17.88 0.57
N GLN A 8 22.83 17.91 -0.73
CA GLN A 8 21.67 18.64 -1.24
C GLN A 8 20.38 18.07 -0.61
N SER A 9 19.69 18.88 0.20
CA SER A 9 18.42 18.50 0.81
C SER A 9 17.36 18.26 -0.27
N TYR A 10 16.93 17.01 -0.46
CA TYR A 10 15.87 16.67 -1.42
C TYR A 10 14.51 17.15 -0.90
N GLN A 11 14.01 18.26 -1.44
CA GLN A 11 12.66 18.74 -1.14
C GLN A 11 11.64 18.01 -2.03
N PRO A 12 10.68 17.24 -1.48
CA PRO A 12 9.70 16.54 -2.28
C PRO A 12 8.76 17.54 -2.97
N SER A 13 8.45 17.29 -4.24
CA SER A 13 7.52 18.14 -4.98
C SER A 13 6.11 18.11 -4.36
N LYS A 14 5.34 19.19 -4.54
CA LYS A 14 3.94 19.29 -4.07
C LYS A 14 3.09 18.09 -4.52
N LYS A 15 3.29 17.61 -5.75
CA LYS A 15 2.60 16.43 -6.30
C LYS A 15 2.93 15.16 -5.50
N LYS A 16 4.20 14.94 -5.14
CA LYS A 16 4.63 13.81 -4.31
C LYS A 16 3.98 13.86 -2.93
N LEU A 17 3.95 15.03 -2.29
CA LEU A 17 3.32 15.22 -0.97
C LEU A 17 1.81 14.93 -1.00
N ILE A 18 1.11 15.38 -2.04
CA ILE A 18 -0.32 15.11 -2.23
C ILE A 18 -0.56 13.61 -2.39
N ARG A 19 0.19 12.93 -3.27
CA ARG A 19 0.09 11.48 -3.47
C ARG A 19 0.36 10.72 -2.17
N GLN A 20 1.38 11.10 -1.41
CA GLN A 20 1.69 10.48 -0.12
C GLN A 20 0.53 10.64 0.87
N LYS A 21 -0.09 11.83 0.94
CA LYS A 21 -1.27 12.09 1.79
C LYS A 21 -2.47 11.26 1.35
N GLN A 22 -2.71 11.14 0.05
CA GLN A 22 -3.78 10.29 -0.50
C GLN A 22 -3.56 8.82 -0.14
N CYS A 23 -2.35 8.29 -0.32
CA CYS A 23 -1.99 6.94 0.07
C CYS A 23 -2.25 6.69 1.57
N ARG A 24 -1.77 7.58 2.45
CA ARG A 24 -2.01 7.46 3.90
C ARG A 24 -3.50 7.46 4.25
N ARG A 25 -4.29 8.35 3.64
CA ARG A 25 -5.75 8.40 3.90
C ARG A 25 -6.46 7.14 3.43
N LYS A 26 -6.10 6.62 2.25
CA LYS A 26 -6.62 5.35 1.72
C LYS A 26 -6.36 4.21 2.70
N THR A 27 -5.10 4.03 3.11
CA THR A 27 -4.72 2.95 4.03
C THR A 27 -5.40 3.08 5.39
N ASN A 28 -5.45 4.29 5.95
CA ASN A 28 -6.10 4.52 7.25
C ASN A 28 -7.61 4.26 7.18
N LEU A 29 -8.28 4.63 6.09
CA LEU A 29 -9.71 4.37 5.91
C LEU A 29 -9.99 2.87 5.88
N MET A 30 -9.24 2.12 5.07
CA MET A 30 -9.36 0.65 5.00
C MET A 30 -9.10 0.00 6.36
N LYS A 31 -8.04 0.45 7.06
CA LYS A 31 -7.72 -0.04 8.41
C LYS A 31 -8.87 0.20 9.40
N LYS A 32 -9.48 1.38 9.38
CA LYS A 32 -10.59 1.71 10.29
C LYS A 32 -11.86 0.93 9.98
N ALA A 33 -12.15 0.67 8.70
CA ALA A 33 -13.25 -0.18 8.30
C ALA A 33 -13.07 -1.62 8.80
N TYR A 34 -11.87 -2.19 8.62
CA TYR A 34 -11.52 -3.51 9.15
C TYR A 34 -11.59 -3.56 10.69
N GLU A 35 -11.01 -2.57 11.39
CA GLU A 35 -11.10 -2.49 12.86
C GLU A 35 -12.55 -2.46 13.34
N TYR A 36 -13.42 -1.70 12.66
CA TYR A 36 -14.83 -1.62 13.00
C TYR A 36 -15.56 -2.95 12.79
N SER A 37 -15.30 -3.63 11.67
CA SER A 37 -15.85 -4.97 11.41
C SER A 37 -15.56 -5.92 12.57
N LYS A 38 -14.30 -6.00 13.03
CA LYS A 38 -13.92 -6.88 14.15
C LYS A 38 -14.44 -6.42 15.51
N MET A 39 -14.52 -5.11 15.77
CA MET A 39 -15.03 -4.59 17.06
C MET A 39 -16.55 -4.77 17.21
N CYS A 40 -17.29 -4.69 16.11
CA CYS A 40 -18.75 -4.64 16.12
C CYS A 40 -19.40 -5.89 15.51
N ASP A 41 -18.61 -6.89 15.12
CA ASP A 41 -19.08 -8.09 14.41
C ASP A 41 -19.98 -7.72 13.21
N ALA A 42 -19.46 -6.80 12.39
CA ALA A 42 -20.21 -6.19 11.30
C ALA A 42 -19.60 -6.54 9.95
N ASP A 43 -20.43 -6.94 9.00
CA ASP A 43 -20.05 -7.10 7.60
C ASP A 43 -19.83 -5.72 6.95
N VAL A 44 -18.57 -5.39 6.65
CA VAL A 44 -18.18 -4.07 6.13
C VAL A 44 -17.53 -4.20 4.75
N CYS A 45 -17.97 -3.36 3.80
CA CYS A 45 -17.32 -3.20 2.51
C CYS A 45 -16.95 -1.74 2.24
N VAL A 46 -15.74 -1.51 1.70
CA VAL A 46 -15.25 -0.19 1.27
C VAL A 46 -14.72 -0.26 -0.15
N GLY A 47 -15.38 0.48 -1.06
CA GLY A 47 -14.93 0.70 -2.43
C GLY A 47 -14.33 2.10 -2.64
N ILE A 48 -13.12 2.19 -3.20
CA ILE A 48 -12.46 3.45 -3.53
C ILE A 48 -12.07 3.45 -5.01
N ARG A 49 -12.68 4.34 -5.81
CA ARG A 49 -12.25 4.61 -7.19
C ARG A 49 -11.41 5.88 -7.26
N LEU A 50 -10.15 5.74 -7.67
CA LEU A 50 -9.31 6.88 -8.01
C LEU A 50 -9.74 7.43 -9.36
N ARG A 51 -10.39 8.61 -9.38
CA ARG A 51 -10.90 9.21 -10.62
C ARG A 51 -9.80 9.52 -11.64
N GLU A 52 -8.60 9.86 -11.16
CA GLU A 52 -7.46 10.18 -12.03
C GLU A 52 -6.94 8.95 -12.79
N THR A 53 -6.91 7.78 -12.16
CA THR A 53 -6.32 6.56 -12.76
C THR A 53 -7.36 5.51 -13.14
N GLY A 54 -8.63 5.72 -12.80
CA GLY A 54 -9.68 4.71 -12.86
C GLY A 54 -9.52 3.57 -11.84
N GLN A 55 -8.37 3.44 -11.16
CA GLN A 55 -8.08 2.30 -10.29
C GLN A 55 -9.10 2.19 -9.16
N VAL A 56 -9.72 1.02 -9.04
CA VAL A 56 -10.60 0.66 -7.94
C VAL A 56 -9.84 -0.15 -6.89
N TYR A 57 -10.09 0.12 -5.60
CA TYR A 57 -9.68 -0.68 -4.46
C TYR A 57 -10.93 -1.11 -3.70
N ILE A 58 -10.99 -2.38 -3.30
CA ILE A 58 -12.12 -2.95 -2.58
C ILE A 58 -11.57 -3.61 -1.33
N LEU A 59 -12.12 -3.30 -0.17
CA LEU A 59 -11.98 -4.07 1.06
C LEU A 59 -13.33 -4.70 1.35
N SER A 60 -13.33 -6.01 1.56
CA SER A 60 -14.48 -6.81 1.96
C SER A 60 -14.09 -7.52 3.26
N SER A 61 -14.66 -7.08 4.37
CA SER A 61 -14.51 -7.71 5.69
C SER A 61 -15.88 -8.23 6.10
N ASP A 62 -16.25 -9.31 5.42
CA ASP A 62 -17.49 -10.05 5.59
C ASP A 62 -17.17 -11.54 5.50
N ASP A 63 -17.50 -12.30 6.53
CA ASP A 63 -17.27 -13.76 6.55
C ASP A 63 -18.35 -14.49 5.72
N SER A 64 -19.49 -13.83 5.51
CA SER A 64 -20.66 -14.35 4.81
C SER A 64 -20.56 -14.28 3.28
N GLY A 65 -19.64 -13.49 2.74
CA GLY A 65 -19.58 -13.18 1.31
C GLY A 65 -20.77 -12.34 0.82
N PHE A 66 -21.50 -11.66 1.73
CA PHE A 66 -22.63 -10.80 1.40
C PHE A 66 -22.29 -9.75 0.35
N TRP A 67 -21.05 -9.23 0.36
CA TRP A 67 -20.57 -8.23 -0.59
C TRP A 67 -19.88 -8.82 -1.83
N ALA A 68 -19.84 -10.14 -1.99
CA ALA A 68 -19.15 -10.80 -3.11
C ALA A 68 -19.67 -10.38 -4.49
N PHE A 69 -20.94 -9.99 -4.59
CA PHE A 69 -21.52 -9.49 -5.85
C PHE A 69 -20.86 -8.19 -6.34
N LEU A 70 -20.26 -7.39 -5.46
CA LEU A 70 -19.58 -6.16 -5.87
C LEU A 70 -18.33 -6.47 -6.71
N ASN A 71 -17.66 -7.58 -6.40
CA ASN A 71 -16.52 -8.04 -7.17
C ASN A 71 -16.97 -8.44 -8.58
N SER A 72 -18.06 -9.22 -8.70
CA SER A 72 -18.56 -9.65 -10.00
C SER A 72 -19.04 -8.51 -10.89
N GLN A 73 -19.62 -7.46 -10.32
CA GLN A 73 -19.98 -6.24 -11.07
C GLN A 73 -18.76 -5.47 -11.60
N LEU A 74 -17.58 -5.71 -11.03
CA LEU A 74 -16.34 -5.01 -11.36
C LEU A 74 -15.33 -5.89 -12.10
N ASP A 75 -15.65 -7.16 -12.38
CA ASP A 75 -14.78 -8.08 -13.12
C ASP A 75 -14.42 -7.55 -14.51
N SER A 76 -15.33 -6.82 -15.16
CA SER A 76 -15.08 -6.19 -16.46
C SER A 76 -14.48 -4.78 -16.38
N HIS A 77 -14.22 -4.26 -15.18
CA HIS A 77 -13.72 -2.89 -15.01
C HIS A 77 -12.22 -2.79 -15.33
N TYR A 78 -11.82 -1.73 -16.05
CA TYR A 78 -10.41 -1.43 -16.33
C TYR A 78 -9.96 -0.09 -15.72
N PRO A 79 -8.79 -0.02 -15.04
CA PRO A 79 -7.90 -1.13 -14.67
C PRO A 79 -8.56 -2.12 -13.70
N ALA A 80 -8.01 -3.34 -13.65
CA ALA A 80 -8.51 -4.41 -12.79
C ALA A 80 -8.60 -3.93 -11.32
N PRO A 81 -9.75 -4.12 -10.65
CA PRO A 81 -9.90 -3.77 -9.24
C PRO A 81 -8.87 -4.49 -8.36
N LYS A 82 -8.40 -3.79 -7.32
CA LYS A 82 -7.49 -4.36 -6.32
C LYS A 82 -8.28 -4.73 -5.07
N LEU A 83 -8.46 -6.03 -4.87
CA LEU A 83 -9.05 -6.56 -3.64
C LEU A 83 -8.03 -6.50 -2.51
N ILE A 84 -8.49 -6.08 -1.34
CA ILE A 84 -7.77 -6.06 -0.08
C ILE A 84 -8.49 -7.04 0.82
N THR A 85 -7.78 -8.07 1.23
CA THR A 85 -8.29 -9.10 2.12
C THR A 85 -7.91 -8.78 3.57
N ASP A 86 -8.54 -9.46 4.52
CA ASP A 86 -8.18 -9.39 5.93
C ASP A 86 -6.67 -9.67 6.15
N GLN A 87 -6.07 -10.61 5.40
CA GLN A 87 -4.63 -10.91 5.46
C GLN A 87 -3.75 -9.71 5.08
N ASP A 88 -4.18 -8.89 4.13
CA ASP A 88 -3.45 -7.68 3.73
C ASP A 88 -3.49 -6.60 4.82
N MET A 89 -4.55 -6.61 5.63
CA MET A 89 -4.71 -5.70 6.77
C MET A 89 -3.92 -6.15 7.99
N GLU A 90 -3.74 -7.45 8.18
CA GLU A 90 -2.91 -8.01 9.25
C GLU A 90 -1.41 -7.73 8.99
N LYS A 91 -0.91 -7.95 7.77
CA LYS A 91 0.49 -7.64 7.39
C LYS A 91 0.85 -6.17 7.58
N THR A 92 -0.13 -5.27 7.54
CA THR A 92 0.07 -3.83 7.76
C THR A 92 0.33 -3.50 9.24
N LYS A 93 -0.03 -4.38 10.20
CA LYS A 93 0.25 -4.18 11.63
C LYS A 93 1.74 -4.36 11.96
N ASP A 94 2.44 -5.21 11.21
CA ASP A 94 3.86 -5.53 11.45
C ASP A 94 4.83 -4.66 10.62
N GLY A 95 4.34 -4.02 9.57
CA GLY A 95 5.14 -3.20 8.64
C GLY A 95 5.59 -1.82 9.15
N ALA A 96 5.23 -1.40 10.36
CA ALA A 96 5.70 -0.13 10.94
C ALA A 96 7.21 -0.13 11.30
N LYS A 97 7.91 -1.26 11.13
CA LYS A 97 9.36 -1.38 11.31
C LYS A 97 10.05 -2.12 10.17
N GLN A 98 9.73 -1.90 8.90
CA GLN A 98 10.58 -2.39 7.79
C GLN A 98 10.26 -1.67 6.48
N SER A 99 10.87 -0.50 6.27
CA SER A 99 11.22 -0.01 4.92
C SER A 99 12.33 1.05 5.02
N LEU A 100 13.48 0.63 5.54
CA LEU A 100 14.75 1.26 5.23
C LEU A 100 15.84 0.18 5.26
N THR A 101 15.90 -0.63 4.20
CA THR A 101 17.14 -1.15 3.59
C THR A 101 16.76 -2.18 2.54
N GLN A 102 16.69 -1.74 1.29
CA GLN A 102 17.10 -2.58 0.19
C GLN A 102 17.59 -1.63 -0.89
N ASP A 103 18.91 -1.52 -1.00
CA ASP A 103 19.67 -1.23 -2.21
C ASP A 103 21.15 -1.05 -1.83
N LYS A 104 21.89 -2.17 -1.80
CA LYS A 104 23.22 -2.19 -2.43
C LYS A 104 23.67 -3.62 -2.69
N LEU A 105 23.90 -3.88 -3.97
CA LEU A 105 24.52 -5.06 -4.53
C LEU A 105 25.88 -5.32 -3.89
N ASP A 106 26.21 -6.61 -3.78
CA ASP A 106 27.58 -7.10 -3.62
C ASP A 106 28.49 -6.62 -4.75
N PRO A 107 29.73 -6.25 -4.41
CA PRO A 107 30.88 -6.60 -5.22
C PRO A 107 31.91 -7.24 -4.30
N THR A 108 32.15 -8.55 -4.44
CA THR A 108 33.41 -9.13 -3.94
C THR A 108 34.30 -9.35 -5.13
N ASP A 109 35.37 -8.56 -5.13
CA ASP A 109 36.45 -8.52 -6.12
C ASP A 109 37.13 -9.86 -6.34
N ASP A 110 37.64 -9.98 -7.56
CA ASP A 110 38.60 -10.97 -8.02
C ASP A 110 39.83 -11.09 -7.10
N HIS A 111 40.15 -12.31 -6.69
CA HIS A 111 41.51 -12.69 -6.32
C HIS A 111 41.96 -13.88 -7.19
N VAL A 112 42.75 -13.58 -8.22
CA VAL A 112 43.68 -14.52 -8.85
C VAL A 112 45.05 -14.27 -8.23
N LEU A 113 45.70 -15.33 -7.73
CA LEU A 113 47.14 -15.60 -7.82
C LEU A 113 47.43 -16.90 -7.03
N GLU A 114 47.48 -18.03 -7.75
CA GLU A 114 48.59 -19.00 -7.68
C GLU A 114 48.65 -19.79 -9.00
#